data_AF-A0A9E2XYB8-F1
#
_entry.id   AF-A0A9E2XYB8-F1
#
_cell.length_a   1.000
_cell.length_b   1.000
_cell.length_c   1.000
_cell.angle_alpha   90.00
_cell.angle_beta   90.00
_cell.angle_gamma   90.00
#
_symmetry.space_group_name_H-M   'P 1'
#
loop_
_entity.id
_entity.type
_entity.pdbx_description
1 polymer ?
#
loop_
_entity_poly.entity_id
_entity_poly.type
_entity_poly.pdbx_seq_one_letter_code
_entity_poly.pdbx_strand_id
1 'polypeptide(L)'
;MTNGPQTNPGDMSPSWSARRNVIESQHYDRLLETNRGFREARMRKECGPITDPELRQQCVASFHQDEPYMGSSTARRHERSEAGR
;
A
#
# COMPACT_ATOMS: atom_id res chain seq x y z
N MET A 1 1.47 -9.71 24.91
CA MET A 1 2.60 -9.82 23.96
C MET A 1 2.04 -10.34 22.66
N THR A 2 2.00 -9.55 21.59
CA THR A 2 1.59 -10.04 20.26
C THR A 2 2.82 -10.65 19.62
N ASN A 3 2.84 -11.97 19.45
CA ASN A 3 3.87 -12.61 18.63
C ASN A 3 3.76 -11.98 17.23
N GLY A 4 4.84 -11.34 16.77
CA GLY A 4 4.94 -10.85 15.40
C GLY A 4 4.75 -12.00 14.39
N PRO A 5 4.63 -11.70 13.10
CA PRO A 5 4.43 -12.72 12.07
C PRO A 5 5.50 -13.82 12.19
N GLN A 6 5.06 -15.02 12.57
CA GLN A 6 5.90 -16.22 12.65
C GLN A 6 6.00 -16.79 11.24
N THR A 7 7.20 -16.80 10.66
CA THR A 7 7.44 -17.31 9.30
C THR A 7 8.29 -18.56 9.41
N ASN A 8 7.85 -19.71 8.89
CA ASN A 8 8.67 -20.91 8.92
C ASN A 8 9.84 -20.75 7.95
N PRO A 9 11.00 -21.38 8.21
CA PRO A 9 12.14 -21.34 7.29
C PRO A 9 11.82 -21.82 5.85
N GLY A 10 10.79 -22.65 5.68
CA GLY A 10 10.30 -23.10 4.37
C GLY A 10 9.36 -22.12 3.65
N ASP A 11 8.88 -21.08 4.34
CA ASP A 11 7.97 -20.08 3.78
C ASP A 11 8.73 -18.93 3.08
N MET A 12 10.04 -18.87 3.28
CA MET A 12 10.90 -17.80 2.77
C MET A 12 11.73 -18.30 1.58
N SER A 13 11.54 -17.67 0.43
CA SER A 13 12.42 -17.88 -0.72
C SER A 13 13.88 -17.57 -0.32
N PRO A 14 14.89 -18.32 -0.81
CA PRO A 14 16.30 -17.99 -0.60
C PRO A 14 16.69 -16.57 -1.06
N SER A 15 15.88 -15.97 -1.95
CA SER A 15 16.04 -14.59 -2.43
C SER A 15 15.28 -13.54 -1.60
N TRP A 16 14.62 -13.94 -0.51
CA TRP A 16 13.83 -13.05 0.31
C TRP A 16 14.70 -12.02 1.04
N SER A 17 14.25 -10.77 1.07
CA SER A 17 14.92 -9.68 1.76
C SER A 17 13.90 -8.68 2.27
N ALA A 18 13.92 -8.40 3.58
CA ALA A 18 13.05 -7.40 4.19
C ALA A 18 13.18 -6.02 3.52
N ARG A 19 14.41 -5.60 3.17
CA ARG A 19 14.64 -4.34 2.45
C ARG A 19 13.99 -4.35 1.07
N ARG A 20 14.08 -5.47 0.36
CA ARG A 20 13.44 -5.63 -0.96
C ARG A 20 11.92 -5.53 -0.83
N ASN A 21 11.35 -6.21 0.16
CA ASN A 21 9.92 -6.18 0.44
C ASN A 21 9.43 -4.74 0.70
N VAL A 22 10.13 -3.96 1.52
CA VAL A 22 9.77 -2.54 1.75
C VAL A 22 9.79 -1.72 0.47
N ILE A 23 10.82 -1.88 -0.37
CA ILE A 23 10.93 -1.15 -1.66
C ILE A 23 9.80 -1.56 -2.60
N GLU A 24 9.50 -2.85 -2.69
CA GLU A 24 8.46 -3.39 -3.56
C GLU A 24 7.06 -2.96 -3.11
N SER A 25 6.80 -2.96 -1.80
CA SER A 25 5.56 -2.44 -1.22
C SER A 25 5.36 -0.97 -1.56
N GLN A 26 6.37 -0.11 -1.32
CA GLN A 26 6.28 1.32 -1.66
C GLN A 26 6.06 1.57 -3.16
N HIS A 27 6.70 0.77 -4.02
CA HIS A 27 6.51 0.86 -5.45
C HIS A 27 5.08 0.46 -5.86
N TYR A 28 4.55 -0.59 -5.23
CA TYR A 28 3.18 -1.04 -5.43
C TYR A 28 2.16 0.01 -5.00
N ASP A 29 2.33 0.60 -3.82
CA ASP A 29 1.45 1.67 -3.30
C ASP A 29 1.43 2.86 -4.25
N ARG A 30 2.61 3.30 -4.73
CA ARG A 30 2.71 4.37 -5.73
C ARG A 30 1.99 4.03 -7.04
N LEU A 31 2.03 2.77 -7.49
CA LEU A 31 1.31 2.35 -8.69
C LEU A 31 -0.21 2.42 -8.49
N LEU A 32 -0.70 2.05 -7.31
CA LEU A 32 -2.11 2.21 -6.97
C LEU A 32 -2.54 3.68 -6.99
N GLU A 33 -1.74 4.58 -6.40
CA GLU A 33 -2.06 6.01 -6.35
C GLU A 33 -2.03 6.68 -7.74
N THR A 34 -0.94 6.47 -8.48
CA THR A 34 -0.62 7.29 -9.66
C THR A 34 -1.09 6.70 -10.98
N ASN A 35 -1.23 5.38 -11.08
CA ASN A 35 -1.51 4.70 -12.35
C ASN A 35 -2.94 4.16 -12.39
N ARG A 36 -3.81 4.88 -13.11
CA ARG A 36 -5.21 4.47 -13.31
C ARG A 36 -5.34 3.12 -14.02
N GLY A 37 -4.53 2.86 -15.05
CA GLY A 37 -4.57 1.59 -15.77
C GLY A 37 -4.17 0.39 -14.91
N PHE A 38 -3.23 0.59 -13.98
CA PHE A 38 -2.86 -0.42 -12.99
C PHE A 38 -4.02 -0.74 -12.03
N ARG A 39 -4.70 0.29 -11.52
CA ARG A 39 -5.91 0.12 -10.70
C ARG A 39 -7.02 -0.61 -11.45
N GLU A 40 -7.30 -0.24 -12.70
CA GLU A 40 -8.32 -0.88 -13.51
C GLU A 40 -7.99 -2.35 -13.81
N ALA A 41 -6.73 -2.66 -14.10
CA ALA A 41 -6.28 -4.04 -14.28
C ALA A 41 -6.49 -4.88 -13.01
N ARG A 42 -6.22 -4.31 -11.84
CA ARG A 42 -6.50 -4.92 -10.53
C ARG A 42 -8.00 -5.12 -10.29
N MET A 43 -8.81 -4.07 -10.45
CA MET A 43 -10.27 -4.16 -10.33
C MET A 43 -10.85 -5.26 -11.21
N ARG A 44 -10.34 -5.40 -12.45
CA ARG A 44 -10.76 -6.47 -13.35
C ARG A 44 -10.35 -7.86 -12.86
N LYS A 45 -9.16 -8.02 -12.26
CA LYS A 45 -8.72 -9.32 -11.73
C LYS A 45 -9.53 -9.74 -10.52
N GLU A 46 -9.77 -8.81 -9.59
CA GLU A 46 -10.42 -9.10 -8.31
C GLU A 46 -11.96 -9.14 -8.45
N CYS A 47 -12.55 -8.15 -9.11
CA CYS A 47 -14.00 -8.03 -9.25
C CYS A 47 -14.55 -8.65 -10.54
N GLY A 48 -13.71 -8.95 -11.54
CA GLY A 48 -14.15 -9.53 -12.81
C GLY A 48 -14.80 -10.91 -12.72
N PRO A 49 -14.33 -11.82 -11.84
CA PRO A 49 -14.97 -13.11 -11.61
C PRO A 49 -16.33 -13.03 -10.90
N ILE A 50 -16.69 -11.87 -10.33
CA ILE A 50 -17.94 -11.70 -9.59
C ILE A 50 -19.10 -11.53 -10.58
N THR A 51 -19.94 -12.56 -10.69
CA THR A 51 -21.10 -12.59 -11.59
C THR A 51 -22.27 -11.78 -11.06
N ASP A 52 -22.40 -11.69 -9.73
CA ASP A 52 -23.47 -10.92 -9.09
C ASP A 52 -23.23 -9.41 -9.26
N PRO A 53 -24.18 -8.66 -9.83
CA PRO A 53 -23.96 -7.25 -10.16
C PRO A 53 -23.83 -6.36 -8.92
N GLU A 54 -24.54 -6.66 -7.84
CA GLU A 54 -24.51 -5.87 -6.61
C GLU A 54 -23.19 -6.08 -5.88
N LEU A 55 -22.77 -7.34 -5.71
CA LEU A 55 -21.50 -7.69 -5.10
C LEU A 55 -20.31 -7.17 -5.92
N ARG A 56 -20.43 -7.17 -7.26
CA ARG A 56 -19.41 -6.58 -8.13
C ARG A 56 -19.31 -5.07 -7.95
N GLN A 57 -20.43 -4.37 -7.79
CA GLN A 57 -20.41 -2.93 -7.51
C GLN A 57 -19.81 -2.62 -6.14
N GLN A 58 -20.16 -3.41 -5.12
CA GLN A 58 -19.54 -3.30 -3.78
C GLN A 58 -18.03 -3.56 -3.83
N CYS A 59 -17.60 -4.58 -4.61
CA CYS A 59 -16.18 -4.85 -4.84
C CYS A 59 -15.48 -3.67 -5.51
N VAL A 60 -16.03 -3.10 -6.58
CA VAL A 60 -15.42 -1.94 -7.25
C VAL A 60 -15.37 -0.73 -6.32
N ALA A 61 -16.42 -0.50 -5.52
CA ALA A 61 -16.48 0.61 -4.58
C ALA A 61 -15.38 0.56 -3.51
N SER A 62 -14.93 -0.64 -3.08
CA SER A 62 -13.84 -0.76 -2.11
C SER A 62 -12.50 -0.25 -2.63
N PHE A 63 -12.25 -0.29 -3.95
CA PHE A 63 -11.05 0.29 -4.58
C PHE A 63 -11.08 1.82 -4.64
N HIS A 64 -12.25 2.44 -4.49
CA HIS A 64 -12.41 3.89 -4.51
C HIS A 64 -12.35 4.51 -3.11
N GLN A 65 -12.41 3.70 -2.04
CA GLN A 65 -12.31 4.16 -0.65
C GLN A 65 -10.86 4.35 -0.19
N ASP A 66 -9.87 3.95 -0.99
CA ASP A 66 -8.47 4.33 -0.82
C ASP A 66 -8.24 5.77 -1.30
N GLU A 67 -8.80 6.74 -0.57
CA GLU A 67 -8.29 8.11 -0.46
C GLU A 67 -8.88 8.71 0.82
N PRO A 68 -8.02 9.13 1.75
CA PRO A 68 -7.50 10.46 1.55
C PRO A 68 -5.98 10.50 1.52
N TYR A 69 -5.49 11.21 0.53
CA TYR A 69 -4.40 12.15 0.56
C TYR A 69 -4.33 12.83 1.94
N MET A 70 -3.60 12.23 2.88
CA MET A 70 -2.87 12.94 3.92
C MET A 70 -1.41 12.89 3.45
N GLY A 71 -0.88 13.90 2.80
CA GLY A 71 -0.81 15.25 3.33
C GLY A 71 0.66 15.55 3.66
N SER A 72 1.27 16.35 2.80
CA SER A 72 2.52 17.08 3.01
C SER A 72 3.82 16.30 3.24
N SER A 73 4.62 16.29 2.17
CA SER A 73 6.04 16.58 2.29
C SER A 73 6.24 17.92 3.02
N THR A 74 6.34 17.93 4.35
CA THR A 74 6.96 19.05 5.07
C THR A 74 8.48 18.97 4.91
N ALA A 75 8.94 19.21 3.68
CA ALA A 75 10.28 19.71 3.45
C ALA A 75 10.29 21.22 3.79
N ARG A 76 10.43 21.56 5.07
CA ARG A 76 11.00 22.83 5.57
C ARG A 76 11.68 22.50 6.91
N ARG A 77 12.97 22.13 6.93
CA ARG A 77 14.14 23.02 6.96
C ARG A 77 13.92 24.26 7.84
N HIS A 78 14.80 24.40 8.84
CA HIS A 78 15.03 25.52 9.78
C HIS A 78 14.19 25.53 11.07
N GLU A 79 14.74 24.97 12.15
CA GLU A 79 14.94 25.77 13.37
C GLU A 79 16.21 25.30 14.11
N ARG A 80 17.31 25.96 13.77
CA ARG A 80 18.45 26.19 14.66
C ARG A 80 18.03 27.38 15.52
N SER A 81 17.95 27.21 16.84
CA SER A 81 18.44 28.14 17.87
C SER A 81 17.68 28.02 19.20
N GLU A 82 18.46 28.06 20.29
CA GLU A 82 18.13 28.57 21.62
C GLU A 82 17.01 27.93 22.45
N ALA A 83 17.44 27.19 23.48
CA ALA A 83 16.81 27.26 24.79
C ALA A 83 17.90 27.31 25.87
N GLY A 84 18.34 28.53 26.19
CA GLY A 84 19.00 28.79 27.45
C GLY A 84 17.96 28.87 28.57
N ARG A 85 18.27 28.26 29.72
CA ARG A 85 17.94 28.78 31.03
C ARG A 85 18.85 28.16 32.09
#